data_AF-A0AAU3NPD7-F1
#
_entry.id   AF-A0AAU3NPD7-F1
#
_cell.length_a   1.000
_cell.length_b   1.000
_cell.length_c   1.000
_cell.angle_alpha   90.00
_cell.angle_beta   90.00
_cell.angle_gamma   90.00
#
_symmetry.space_group_name_H-M   'P 1'
#
loop_
_entity.id
_entity.type
_entity.pdbx_description
1 polymer ?
#
loop_
_entity_poly.entity_id
_entity_poly.type
_entity_poly.pdbx_seq_one_letter_code
_entity_poly.pdbx_strand_id
1 'polypeptide(L)'
;MNRPDRTDRRLRGKSDPLDAQNAARAVLSGRARAQAKSGDGPAQIARMYKLAKGSAVKARTQAINQLKAVLVSAGPNLREELAGLGNAELFRTCARLADDNKSDGNGEEAVLQATRITLCLLAQRVGQLTEQIRDLDGRLVRLVARHAPQLLRVVGIGPEWPSLC
;
A
#
# COMPACT_ATOMS: atom_id res chain seq x y z
N MET A 1 24.57 15.53 -14.78
CA MET A 1 25.12 14.56 -13.81
C MET A 1 24.66 14.94 -12.42
N ASN A 2 24.30 13.92 -11.64
CA ASN A 2 24.12 13.85 -10.19
C ASN A 2 22.82 14.39 -9.53
N ARG A 3 22.25 13.52 -8.70
CA ARG A 3 20.91 13.53 -8.06
C ARG A 3 20.93 14.27 -6.70
N PRO A 4 19.76 14.62 -6.14
CA PRO A 4 19.58 15.51 -4.99
C PRO A 4 19.73 14.80 -3.64
N ASP A 5 20.21 15.52 -2.63
CA ASP A 5 20.28 15.03 -1.26
C ASP A 5 18.93 15.18 -0.54
N ARG A 6 18.25 14.04 -0.34
CA ARG A 6 16.95 13.90 0.35
C ARG A 6 17.11 13.79 1.87
N THR A 7 18.34 13.75 2.38
CA THR A 7 18.65 13.44 3.78
C THR A 7 18.33 14.63 4.70
N ASP A 8 18.53 15.86 4.22
CA ASP A 8 18.30 17.08 5.01
C ASP A 8 16.81 17.37 5.27
N ARG A 9 15.92 16.86 4.41
CA ARG A 9 14.46 17.02 4.58
C ARG A 9 13.86 16.06 5.60
N ARG A 10 14.56 14.97 5.96
CA ARG A 10 14.09 13.94 6.90
C ARG A 10 14.46 14.24 8.35
N LEU A 11 15.46 15.10 8.58
CA LEU A 11 15.95 15.47 9.92
C LEU A 11 15.27 16.69 10.53
N ARG A 12 14.67 17.58 9.72
CA ARG A 12 13.97 18.80 10.19
C ARG A 12 12.47 18.63 10.43
N GLY A 13 11.94 17.42 10.24
CA GLY A 13 10.54 17.07 10.48
C GLY A 13 10.22 16.71 11.93
N LYS A 14 10.57 17.60 12.87
CA LYS A 14 9.79 17.90 14.07
C LYS A 14 9.34 16.70 14.92
N SER A 15 10.30 16.05 15.57
CA SER A 15 10.07 15.56 16.93
C SER A 15 10.01 16.80 17.83
N ASP A 16 8.97 16.99 18.64
CA ASP A 16 8.86 18.07 19.64
C ASP A 16 9.62 17.66 20.92
N PRO A 17 10.89 18.04 21.10
CA PRO A 17 11.64 17.74 22.33
C PRO A 17 10.99 18.38 23.56
N LEU A 18 10.21 19.45 23.35
CA LEU A 18 9.44 20.12 24.39
C LEU A 18 8.32 19.22 24.93
N ASP A 19 7.61 18.50 24.06
CA ASP A 19 6.55 17.56 24.46
C ASP A 19 7.12 16.31 25.12
N ALA A 20 8.27 15.82 24.66
CA ALA A 20 8.97 14.71 25.30
C ALA A 20 9.45 15.09 26.72
N GLN A 21 9.96 16.31 26.89
CA GLN A 21 10.44 16.82 28.18
C GLN A 21 9.27 17.14 29.13
N ASN A 22 8.15 17.64 28.62
CA ASN A 22 6.92 17.87 29.38
C ASN A 22 6.27 16.54 29.81
N ALA A 23 6.24 15.53 28.95
CA ALA A 23 5.78 14.18 29.28
C ALA A 23 6.67 13.53 30.36
N ALA A 24 8.00 13.68 30.26
CA ALA A 24 8.94 13.16 31.25
C ALA A 24 8.79 13.86 32.62
N ARG A 25 8.59 15.19 32.65
CA ARG A 25 8.34 15.95 33.88
C ARG A 25 6.99 15.63 34.53
N ALA A 26 5.95 15.36 33.73
CA ALA A 26 4.65 14.94 34.24
C ALA A 26 4.71 13.59 34.97
N VAL A 27 5.49 12.64 34.44
CA VAL A 27 5.72 11.31 35.04
C VAL A 27 6.55 11.40 36.33
N LEU A 28 7.60 12.22 36.37
CA LEU A 28 8.47 12.38 37.55
C LEU A 28 7.81 13.13 38.72
N SER A 29 6.81 13.97 38.46
CA SER A 29 6.13 14.77 39.50
C SER A 29 5.11 14.02 40.36
N GLY A 30 4.86 12.74 40.08
CA GLY A 30 3.87 11.92 40.81
C GLY A 30 2.40 12.36 40.64
N ARG A 31 2.11 13.45 39.90
CA ARG A 31 0.73 13.89 39.59
C ARG A 31 0.07 13.11 38.46
N ALA A 32 0.82 12.33 37.69
CA ALA A 32 0.26 11.39 36.74
C ALA A 32 0.05 10.01 37.40
N ARG A 33 -0.87 9.92 38.38
CA ARG A 33 -1.62 8.67 38.59
C ARG A 33 -2.64 8.50 37.45
N ALA A 34 -2.15 8.49 36.21
CA ALA A 34 -2.94 7.97 35.11
C ALA A 34 -2.88 6.46 35.24
N GLN A 35 -3.86 5.94 35.97
CA GLN A 35 -4.21 4.54 36.01
C GLN A 35 -4.08 3.98 34.58
N ALA A 36 -3.05 3.16 34.33
CA ALA A 36 -2.89 2.43 33.08
C ALA A 36 -4.04 1.43 32.97
N LYS A 37 -5.20 1.93 32.56
CA LYS A 37 -6.46 1.20 32.58
C LYS A 37 -6.71 0.72 31.17
N SER A 38 -6.45 -0.56 30.92
CA SER A 38 -7.10 -1.54 30.04
C SER A 38 -8.02 -1.07 28.89
N GLY A 39 -7.72 0.06 28.24
CA GLY A 39 -8.55 0.70 27.21
C GLY A 39 -7.80 1.02 25.91
N ASP A 40 -6.47 0.82 25.92
CA ASP A 40 -5.62 1.08 24.74
C ASP A 40 -5.63 -0.06 23.71
N GLY A 41 -6.18 -1.24 24.07
CA GLY A 41 -6.17 -2.42 23.21
C GLY A 41 -6.80 -2.17 21.83
N PRO A 42 -8.10 -1.80 21.74
CA PRO A 42 -8.75 -1.55 20.46
C PRO A 42 -8.12 -0.39 19.67
N ALA A 43 -7.73 0.68 20.36
CA ALA A 43 -7.10 1.84 19.71
C ALA A 43 -5.71 1.47 19.14
N GLN A 44 -4.91 0.72 19.89
CA GLN A 44 -3.60 0.25 19.44
C GLN A 44 -3.72 -0.76 18.29
N ILE A 45 -4.68 -1.69 18.35
CA ILE A 45 -4.97 -2.61 17.23
C ILE A 45 -5.35 -1.82 15.97
N ALA A 46 -6.21 -0.81 16.10
CA ALA A 46 -6.59 0.05 14.98
C ALA A 46 -5.38 0.81 14.40
N ARG A 47 -4.49 1.33 15.25
CA ARG A 47 -3.24 1.99 14.82
C ARG A 47 -2.35 1.03 14.02
N MET A 48 -2.21 -0.22 14.47
CA MET A 48 -1.41 -1.23 13.77
C MET A 48 -2.01 -1.62 12.40
N TYR A 49 -3.33 -1.81 12.31
CA TYR A 49 -3.98 -2.08 11.02
C TYR A 49 -3.88 -0.89 10.06
N LYS A 50 -4.06 0.35 10.54
CA LYS A 50 -3.87 1.55 9.73
C LYS A 50 -2.44 1.70 9.22
N LEU A 51 -1.45 1.40 10.07
CA LEU A 51 -0.03 1.41 9.69
C LEU A 51 0.24 0.40 8.56
N ALA A 52 -0.20 -0.85 8.74
CA ALA A 52 -0.04 -1.90 7.73
C ALA A 52 -0.76 -1.53 6.42
N LYS A 53 -2.00 -1.01 6.50
CA LYS A 53 -2.78 -0.58 5.33
C LYS A 53 -2.05 0.53 4.57
N GLY A 54 -1.57 1.54 5.29
CA GLY A 54 -0.82 2.65 4.70
C GLY A 54 0.45 2.19 3.98
N SER A 55 1.15 1.19 4.53
CA SER A 55 2.30 0.55 3.87
C SER A 55 1.88 -0.18 2.58
N ALA A 56 0.84 -1.00 2.66
CA ALA A 56 0.34 -1.77 1.51
C ALA A 56 -0.16 -0.85 0.38
N VAL A 57 -0.87 0.24 0.69
CA VAL A 57 -1.29 1.26 -0.28
C VAL A 57 -0.09 1.87 -1.00
N LYS A 58 0.93 2.28 -0.27
CA LYS A 58 2.15 2.86 -0.86
C LYS A 58 2.87 1.86 -1.77
N ALA A 59 3.03 0.62 -1.31
CA ALA A 59 3.66 -0.44 -2.09
C ALA A 59 2.85 -0.75 -3.37
N ARG A 60 1.51 -0.73 -3.29
CA ARG A 60 0.62 -0.97 -4.43
C ARG A 60 0.79 0.11 -5.48
N THR A 61 0.79 1.36 -5.05
CA THR A 61 1.03 2.51 -5.95
C THR A 61 2.40 2.41 -6.61
N GLN A 62 3.44 2.04 -5.87
CA GLN A 62 4.77 1.83 -6.43
C GLN A 62 4.77 0.73 -7.50
N ALA A 63 4.15 -0.42 -7.24
CA ALA A 63 4.08 -1.53 -8.18
C ALA A 63 3.31 -1.15 -9.46
N ILE A 64 2.20 -0.40 -9.33
CA ILE A 64 1.45 0.13 -10.49
C ILE A 64 2.33 1.06 -11.33
N ASN A 65 3.06 1.98 -10.69
CA ASN A 65 3.92 2.91 -11.40
C ASN A 65 5.08 2.21 -12.10
N GLN A 66 5.68 1.19 -11.47
CA GLN A 66 6.70 0.34 -12.10
C GLN A 66 6.15 -0.41 -13.30
N LEU A 67 4.95 -0.99 -13.19
CA LEU A 67 4.30 -1.70 -14.30
C LEU A 67 4.09 -0.77 -15.48
N LYS A 68 3.55 0.44 -15.24
CA LYS A 68 3.36 1.45 -16.28
C LYS A 68 4.68 1.90 -16.91
N ALA A 69 5.74 2.06 -16.11
CA ALA A 69 7.06 2.41 -16.63
C ALA A 69 7.63 1.31 -17.55
N VAL A 70 7.43 0.03 -17.20
CA VAL A 70 7.84 -1.10 -18.05
C VAL A 70 7.06 -1.10 -19.37
N LEU A 71 5.75 -0.83 -19.34
CA LEU A 71 4.93 -0.74 -20.57
C LEU A 71 5.41 0.37 -21.51
N VAL A 72 5.85 1.51 -20.97
CA VAL A 72 6.41 2.61 -21.77
C VAL A 72 7.71 2.23 -22.48
N SER A 73 8.42 1.20 -22.01
CA SER A 73 9.64 0.69 -22.62
C SER A 73 9.44 -0.63 -23.38
N ALA A 74 8.25 -1.24 -23.31
CA ALA A 74 7.94 -2.49 -23.99
C ALA A 74 8.03 -2.35 -25.52
N GLY A 75 8.30 -3.44 -26.24
CA GLY A 75 8.27 -3.46 -27.71
C GLY A 75 6.87 -3.16 -28.29
N PRO A 76 6.79 -2.73 -29.57
CA PRO A 76 5.54 -2.29 -30.19
C PRO A 76 4.44 -3.35 -30.12
N ASN A 77 4.75 -4.60 -30.46
CA ASN A 77 3.78 -5.71 -30.42
C ASN A 77 3.12 -5.88 -29.04
N LEU A 78 3.92 -5.81 -27.96
CA LEU A 78 3.42 -5.94 -26.60
C LEU A 78 2.63 -4.71 -26.15
N ARG A 79 2.98 -3.51 -26.64
CA ARG A 79 2.19 -2.31 -26.37
C ARG A 79 0.84 -2.36 -27.06
N GLU A 80 0.79 -2.83 -28.30
CA GLU A 80 -0.46 -2.99 -29.06
C GLU A 80 -1.37 -4.03 -28.42
N GLU A 81 -0.83 -5.19 -28.00
CA GLU A 81 -1.58 -6.24 -27.29
C GLU A 81 -2.27 -5.70 -26.02
N LEU A 82 -1.62 -4.77 -25.33
CA LEU A 82 -2.09 -4.20 -24.07
C LEU A 82 -2.79 -2.85 -24.24
N ALA A 83 -2.84 -2.31 -25.46
CA ALA A 83 -3.47 -1.03 -25.75
C ALA A 83 -5.00 -1.14 -25.56
N GLY A 84 -5.62 -0.05 -25.12
CA GLY A 84 -7.08 0.02 -24.94
C GLY A 84 -7.64 -0.69 -23.70
N LEU A 85 -6.84 -1.49 -22.99
CA LEU A 85 -7.27 -2.12 -21.73
C LEU A 85 -7.39 -1.10 -20.59
N GLY A 86 -8.50 -1.16 -19.85
CA GLY A 86 -8.63 -0.43 -18.59
C GLY A 86 -7.67 -0.98 -17.52
N ASN A 87 -7.25 -0.17 -16.54
CA ASN A 87 -6.22 -0.56 -15.55
C ASN A 87 -6.48 -1.93 -14.88
N ALA A 88 -7.74 -2.23 -14.52
CA ALA A 88 -8.09 -3.49 -13.88
C ALA A 88 -7.91 -4.70 -14.81
N GLU A 89 -8.30 -4.54 -16.08
CA GLU A 89 -8.14 -5.57 -17.10
C GLU A 89 -6.67 -5.73 -17.50
N LEU A 90 -5.96 -4.63 -17.69
CA LEU A 90 -4.53 -4.58 -17.95
C LEU A 90 -3.75 -5.38 -16.89
N PHE A 91 -3.98 -5.14 -15.60
CA PHE A 91 -3.29 -5.88 -14.55
C PHE A 91 -3.65 -7.36 -14.55
N ARG A 92 -4.92 -7.72 -14.81
CA ARG A 92 -5.33 -9.13 -14.91
C ARG A 92 -4.66 -9.83 -16.09
N THR A 93 -4.58 -9.17 -17.24
CA THR A 93 -3.89 -9.68 -18.43
C THR A 93 -2.40 -9.83 -18.15
N CYS A 94 -1.74 -8.80 -17.62
CA CYS A 94 -0.33 -8.85 -17.24
C CYS A 94 -0.01 -10.00 -16.28
N ALA A 95 -0.85 -10.25 -15.28
CA ALA A 95 -0.66 -11.32 -14.30
C ALA A 95 -0.74 -12.75 -14.90
N ARG A 96 -1.20 -12.90 -16.15
CA ARG A 96 -1.27 -14.16 -16.89
C ARG A 96 -0.26 -14.29 -18.02
N LEU A 97 0.61 -13.29 -18.24
CA LEU A 97 1.53 -13.28 -19.39
C LEU A 97 2.64 -14.33 -19.33
N ALA A 98 2.86 -14.97 -18.17
CA ALA A 98 3.97 -15.85 -17.93
C ALA A 98 3.50 -17.26 -17.59
N ASP A 99 3.46 -18.14 -18.59
CA ASP A 99 3.56 -19.59 -18.35
C ASP A 99 4.20 -20.40 -19.49
N ASP A 100 4.37 -19.86 -20.71
CA ASP A 100 4.60 -20.76 -21.86
C ASP A 100 6.00 -20.84 -22.50
N ASN A 101 7.07 -20.25 -21.95
CA ASN A 101 8.39 -20.51 -22.58
C ASN A 101 9.62 -20.39 -21.67
N LYS A 102 10.27 -21.52 -21.44
CA LYS A 102 11.70 -21.62 -21.10
C LYS A 102 12.50 -21.45 -22.39
N SER A 103 12.48 -20.25 -22.97
CA SER A 103 13.38 -19.96 -24.08
C SER A 103 14.67 -19.39 -23.50
N ASP A 104 15.75 -20.18 -23.57
CA ASP A 104 17.14 -19.71 -23.46
C ASP A 104 17.53 -18.94 -24.75
N GLY A 105 16.62 -18.08 -25.23
CA GLY A 105 16.83 -17.27 -26.43
C GLY A 105 17.91 -16.21 -26.19
N ASN A 106 18.62 -15.83 -27.25
CA ASN A 106 19.58 -14.74 -27.21
C ASN A 106 18.98 -13.48 -27.89
N GLY A 107 19.40 -12.30 -27.44
CA GLY A 107 18.99 -11.02 -28.04
C GLY A 107 17.57 -10.56 -27.68
N GLU A 108 16.79 -10.16 -28.69
CA GLU A 108 15.49 -9.46 -28.52
C GLU A 108 14.41 -10.32 -27.84
N GLU A 109 14.38 -11.63 -28.12
CA GLU A 109 13.42 -12.57 -27.51
C GLU A 109 13.61 -12.69 -25.99
N ALA A 110 14.86 -12.71 -25.52
CA ALA A 110 15.15 -12.70 -24.09
C ALA A 110 14.68 -11.41 -23.41
N VAL A 111 14.82 -10.27 -24.07
CA VAL A 111 14.34 -8.97 -23.57
C VAL A 111 12.81 -8.95 -23.50
N LEU A 112 12.13 -9.48 -24.52
CA LEU A 112 10.67 -9.60 -24.52
C LEU A 112 10.20 -10.50 -23.36
N GLN A 113 10.83 -11.65 -23.18
CA GLN A 113 10.48 -12.59 -22.11
C GLN A 113 10.73 -12.00 -20.72
N ALA A 114 11.87 -11.33 -20.51
CA ALA A 114 12.16 -10.61 -19.28
C ALA A 114 11.11 -9.51 -19.01
N THR A 115 10.65 -8.82 -20.06
CA THR A 115 9.59 -7.81 -19.97
C THR A 115 8.26 -8.44 -19.53
N ARG A 116 7.84 -9.54 -20.15
CA ARG A 116 6.60 -10.26 -19.79
C ARG A 116 6.62 -10.78 -18.36
N ILE A 117 7.73 -11.40 -17.94
CA ILE A 117 7.92 -11.86 -16.55
C ILE A 117 7.85 -10.69 -15.58
N THR A 118 8.51 -9.57 -15.89
CA THR A 118 8.50 -8.37 -15.04
C THR A 118 7.08 -7.81 -14.88
N LEU A 119 6.33 -7.70 -15.98
CA LEU A 119 4.93 -7.26 -15.96
C LEU A 119 4.04 -8.21 -15.14
N CYS A 120 4.24 -9.53 -15.28
CA CYS A 120 3.51 -10.54 -14.53
C CYS A 120 3.74 -10.40 -13.02
N LEU A 121 5.01 -10.36 -12.58
CA LEU A 121 5.35 -10.23 -11.16
C LEU A 121 4.82 -8.93 -10.54
N LEU A 122 4.91 -7.81 -11.27
CA LEU A 122 4.37 -6.53 -10.81
C LEU A 122 2.84 -6.57 -10.71
N ALA A 123 2.16 -7.17 -11.68
CA ALA A 123 0.71 -7.28 -11.68
C ALA A 123 0.20 -8.20 -10.55
N GLN A 124 0.83 -9.35 -10.34
CA GLN A 124 0.54 -10.24 -9.21
C GLN A 124 0.74 -9.52 -7.88
N ARG A 125 1.83 -8.76 -7.73
CA ARG A 125 2.08 -7.94 -6.54
C ARG A 125 1.00 -6.88 -6.32
N VAL A 126 0.50 -6.23 -7.37
CA VAL A 126 -0.64 -5.31 -7.28
C VAL A 126 -1.89 -6.03 -6.78
N GLY A 127 -2.16 -7.23 -7.28
CA GLY A 127 -3.26 -8.08 -6.81
C GLY A 127 -3.16 -8.40 -5.32
N GLN A 128 -2.05 -9.00 -4.90
CA GLN A 128 -1.78 -9.36 -3.50
C GLN A 128 -1.91 -8.17 -2.55
N LEU A 129 -1.35 -7.01 -2.92
CA LEU A 129 -1.45 -5.81 -2.09
C LEU A 129 -2.88 -5.26 -2.03
N THR A 130 -3.65 -5.42 -3.11
CA THR A 130 -5.08 -5.04 -3.13
C THR A 130 -5.87 -5.91 -2.14
N GLU A 131 -5.62 -7.21 -2.11
CA GLU A 131 -6.23 -8.13 -1.15
C GLU A 131 -5.85 -7.79 0.29
N GLN A 132 -4.56 -7.56 0.57
CA GLN A 132 -4.10 -7.15 1.89
C GLN A 132 -4.79 -5.85 2.38
N ILE A 133 -4.97 -4.87 1.49
CA ILE A 133 -5.68 -3.62 1.82
C ILE A 133 -7.13 -3.90 2.18
N ARG A 134 -7.83 -4.72 1.38
CA ARG A 134 -9.24 -5.10 1.63
C ARG A 134 -9.39 -5.87 2.94
N ASP A 135 -8.46 -6.79 3.22
CA ASP A 135 -8.46 -7.56 4.47
C ASP A 135 -8.28 -6.67 5.69
N LEU A 136 -7.34 -5.72 5.62
CA LEU A 136 -7.11 -4.76 6.70
C LEU A 136 -8.29 -3.81 6.90
N ASP A 137 -8.96 -3.40 5.82
CA ASP A 137 -10.22 -2.65 5.90
C ASP A 137 -11.33 -3.45 6.57
N GLY A 138 -11.53 -4.70 6.17
CA GLY A 138 -12.50 -5.58 6.81
C GLY A 138 -12.21 -5.79 8.30
N ARG A 139 -10.93 -5.92 8.67
CA ARG A 139 -10.50 -6.02 10.08
C ARG A 139 -10.78 -4.74 10.86
N LEU A 140 -10.51 -3.57 10.27
CA LEU A 140 -10.82 -2.27 10.87
C LEU A 140 -12.33 -2.08 11.08
N VAL A 141 -13.15 -2.41 10.09
CA VAL A 141 -14.62 -2.34 10.19
C VAL A 141 -15.12 -3.23 11.33
N ARG A 142 -14.66 -4.48 11.40
CA ARG A 142 -15.05 -5.41 12.50
C ARG A 142 -14.63 -4.90 13.87
N LEU A 143 -13.45 -4.29 13.98
CA LEU A 143 -12.95 -3.72 15.23
C LEU A 143 -13.81 -2.53 15.68
N VAL A 144 -14.17 -1.62 14.75
CA VAL A 144 -15.04 -0.48 15.05
C VAL A 144 -16.44 -0.95 15.39
N ALA A 145 -17.02 -1.90 14.66
CA ALA A 145 -18.34 -2.45 14.95
C ALA A 145 -18.43 -3.05 16.36
N ARG A 146 -17.37 -3.69 16.84
CA ARG A 146 -17.32 -4.31 18.17
C ARG A 146 -17.18 -3.31 19.32
N HIS A 147 -16.39 -2.26 19.14
CA HIS A 147 -15.97 -1.39 20.26
C HIS A 147 -16.53 0.02 20.21
N ALA A 148 -16.95 0.50 19.05
CA ALA A 148 -17.48 1.84 18.85
C ALA A 148 -18.47 1.88 17.67
N PRO A 149 -19.57 1.09 17.69
CA PRO A 149 -20.53 1.00 16.59
C PRO A 149 -21.18 2.35 16.24
N GLN A 150 -21.26 3.27 17.21
CA GLN A 150 -21.73 4.64 16.99
C GLN A 150 -20.87 5.41 15.96
N LEU A 151 -19.58 5.10 15.82
CA LEU A 151 -18.71 5.74 14.82
C LEU A 151 -19.07 5.31 13.40
N LEU A 152 -19.67 4.13 13.19
CA LEU A 152 -20.17 3.72 11.88
C LEU A 152 -21.43 4.48 11.47
N ARG A 153 -22.16 5.06 12.44
CA ARG A 153 -23.38 5.85 12.21
C ARG A 153 -23.09 7.34 11.99
N VAL A 154 -21.99 7.85 12.56
CA VAL A 154 -21.61 9.27 12.53
C VAL A 154 -20.77 9.62 11.31
N VAL A 155 -20.07 8.66 10.70
CA VAL A 155 -19.35 8.88 9.44
C VAL A 155 -20.36 8.89 8.29
N GLY A 156 -21.00 10.04 8.07
CA GLY A 156 -21.74 10.40 6.86
C GLY A 156 -20.80 10.63 5.67
N ILE A 157 -19.86 9.72 5.44
CA ILE A 157 -19.19 9.52 4.16
C ILE A 157 -19.70 8.18 3.70
N GLY A 158 -20.65 8.22 2.76
CA GLY A 158 -21.14 7.03 2.10
C GLY A 158 -19.97 6.21 1.53
N PRO A 159 -20.11 4.88 1.46
CA PRO A 159 -19.07 4.02 0.93
C PRO A 159 -18.75 4.42 -0.51
N GLU A 160 -17.53 4.87 -0.79
CA GLU A 160 -16.94 4.82 -2.13
C GLU A 160 -16.54 3.38 -2.53
N TRP A 161 -17.33 2.41 -2.07
CA TRP A 161 -17.29 1.02 -2.48
C TRP A 161 -18.42 0.84 -3.50
N PRO A 162 -18.13 0.47 -4.76
CA PRO A 162 -19.17 0.05 -5.67
C PRO A 162 -19.85 -1.15 -5.02
N SER A 163 -21.12 -0.94 -4.70
CA SER A 163 -22.05 -1.96 -4.26
C SER A 163 -22.07 -3.05 -5.31
N LEU A 164 -22.03 -4.31 -4.87
CA LEU A 164 -22.39 -5.43 -5.73
C LEU A 164 -23.82 -5.21 -6.27
N CYS A 165 -23.92 -5.07 -7.58
CA CYS A 165 -25.01 -5.54 -8.44
C CYS A 165 -24.33 -6.14 -9.68
#